data_AF-A0AB34PD64-F1
#
_entry.id   AF-A0AB34PD64-F1
#
_cell.length_a   1.000
_cell.length_b   1.000
_cell.length_c   1.000
_cell.angle_alpha   90.00
_cell.angle_beta   90.00
_cell.angle_gamma   90.00
#
_symmetry.space_group_name_H-M   'P 1'
#
loop_
_entity.id
_entity.type
_entity.pdbx_description
1 polymer ?
#
loop_
_entity_poly.entity_id
_entity_poly.type
_entity_poly.pdbx_seq_one_letter_code
_entity_poly.pdbx_strand_id
1 'polypeptide(L)'
;MGNQVGTESNEKTACMTASLTNLAVANGLQRVDHVMLSEQGKHANQAQHVFIVQGGLSDPAHLRAQMPAAQAIATPVETSFRELALLEQRTLATQGQQAVTQQQDEHVKAAHRV
;
A
#
# COMPACT_ATOMS: atom_id res chain seq x y z
N MET A 1 28.98 25.98 -10.10
CA MET A 1 27.61 25.48 -10.35
C MET A 1 27.67 23.96 -10.31
N GLY A 2 27.25 23.32 -9.22
CA GLY A 2 27.34 21.86 -9.12
C GLY A 2 27.06 21.35 -7.72
N ASN A 3 25.79 21.03 -7.44
CA ASN A 3 25.43 19.99 -6.46
C ASN A 3 23.95 19.54 -6.50
N GLN A 4 23.18 19.87 -7.55
CA GLN A 4 21.73 19.60 -7.57
C GLN A 4 21.35 18.14 -7.88
N VAL A 5 22.27 17.35 -8.43
CA VAL A 5 21.98 15.99 -8.90
C VAL A 5 21.80 14.98 -7.75
N GLY A 6 22.44 15.21 -6.60
CA GLY A 6 22.38 14.29 -5.46
C GLY A 6 21.07 14.39 -4.64
N THR A 7 20.51 15.59 -4.52
CA THR A 7 19.30 15.83 -3.71
C THR A 7 18.02 15.40 -4.44
N GLU A 8 17.95 15.62 -5.75
CA GLU A 8 16.77 15.26 -6.56
C GLU A 8 16.54 13.75 -6.61
N SER A 9 17.63 12.95 -6.70
CA SER A 9 17.52 11.49 -6.67
C SER A 9 17.09 10.98 -5.28
N ASN A 10 17.52 11.64 -4.20
CA ASN A 10 17.08 11.30 -2.86
C ASN A 10 15.60 11.64 -2.65
N GLU A 11 15.14 12.79 -3.16
CA GLU A 11 13.75 13.20 -3.12
C GLU A 11 12.84 12.23 -3.89
N LYS A 12 13.21 11.86 -5.13
CA LYS A 12 12.47 10.88 -5.92
C LYS A 12 12.43 9.50 -5.26
N THR A 13 13.52 9.08 -4.61
CA THR A 13 13.56 7.82 -3.85
C THR A 13 12.65 7.88 -2.63
N ALA A 14 12.62 9.00 -1.91
CA ALA A 14 11.72 9.20 -0.79
C ALA A 14 10.25 9.21 -1.24
N CYS A 15 9.92 9.93 -2.32
CA CYS A 15 8.59 9.94 -2.92
C CYS A 15 8.14 8.53 -3.33
N MET A 16 9.01 7.78 -4.02
CA MET A 16 8.76 6.39 -4.40
C MET A 16 8.49 5.53 -3.16
N THR A 17 9.36 5.58 -2.15
CA THR A 17 9.23 4.76 -0.94
C THR A 17 7.93 5.05 -0.18
N ALA A 18 7.58 6.34 -0.04
CA ALA A 18 6.34 6.77 0.63
C ALA A 18 5.10 6.33 -0.17
N SER A 19 5.13 6.49 -1.50
CA SER A 19 4.04 6.08 -2.39
C SER A 19 3.82 4.57 -2.36
N LEU A 20 4.89 3.77 -2.38
CA LEU A 20 4.80 2.31 -2.30
C LEU A 20 4.29 1.84 -0.93
N THR A 21 4.70 2.51 0.16
CA THR A 21 4.19 2.22 1.50
C THR A 21 2.68 2.48 1.58
N ASN A 22 2.24 3.64 1.09
CA ASN A 22 0.82 3.97 1.03
C ASN A 22 0.03 2.98 0.16
N LEU A 23 0.57 2.61 -1.02
CA LEU A 23 -0.03 1.60 -1.89
C LEU A 23 -0.20 0.25 -1.21
N ALA A 24 0.80 -0.18 -0.41
CA ALA A 24 0.75 -1.43 0.33
C ALA A 24 -0.46 -1.44 1.29
N VAL A 25 -0.52 -0.44 2.16
CA VAL A 25 -1.59 -0.33 3.17
C VAL A 25 -2.96 -0.16 2.52
N ALA A 26 -3.06 0.65 1.46
CA ALA A 26 -4.30 0.82 0.70
C ALA A 26 -4.84 -0.50 0.11
N ASN A 27 -3.97 -1.45 -0.19
CA ASN A 27 -4.33 -2.77 -0.73
C ASN A 27 -4.32 -3.88 0.34
N GLY A 28 -4.21 -3.52 1.63
CA GLY A 28 -4.23 -4.47 2.74
C GLY A 28 -2.94 -5.28 2.92
N LEU A 29 -1.87 -4.93 2.18
CA LEU A 29 -0.55 -5.50 2.44
C LEU A 29 -0.02 -4.96 3.76
N GLN A 30 0.51 -5.85 4.58
CA GLN A 30 1.14 -5.54 5.87
C GLN A 30 2.63 -5.22 5.72
N ARG A 31 3.25 -5.70 4.65
CA ARG A 31 4.65 -5.45 4.32
C ARG A 31 4.89 -5.59 2.82
N VAL A 32 6.03 -5.11 2.36
CA VAL A 32 6.50 -5.27 0.98
C VAL A 32 7.74 -6.16 1.01
N ASP A 33 7.63 -7.39 0.49
CA ASP A 33 8.74 -8.34 0.42
C ASP A 33 9.52 -8.16 -0.90
N HIS A 34 8.83 -7.79 -1.98
CA HIS A 34 9.43 -7.58 -3.29
C HIS A 34 8.89 -6.34 -3.99
N VAL A 35 9.76 -5.60 -4.67
CA VAL A 35 9.42 -4.48 -5.56
C VAL A 35 9.92 -4.83 -6.97
N MET A 36 9.04 -4.76 -7.96
CA MET A 36 9.34 -5.07 -9.35
C MET A 36 8.91 -3.92 -10.26
N LEU A 37 9.62 -3.73 -11.36
CA LEU A 37 9.28 -2.77 -12.39
C LEU A 37 8.80 -3.54 -13.62
N SER A 38 7.71 -3.12 -14.27
CA SER A 38 7.34 -3.67 -15.56
C SER A 38 8.47 -3.43 -16.56
N GLU A 39 8.79 -4.46 -17.34
CA GLU A 39 9.52 -4.30 -18.59
C GLU A 39 8.82 -3.25 -19.45
N GLN A 40 9.59 -2.33 -20.04
CA GLN A 40 9.04 -1.51 -21.12
C GLN A 40 8.76 -2.45 -22.28
N GLY A 41 7.48 -2.77 -22.50
CA GLY A 41 7.08 -3.56 -23.66
C GLY A 41 7.59 -2.92 -24.95
N LYS A 42 7.72 -3.70 -26.03
CA LYS A 42 8.15 -3.23 -27.37
C LYS A 42 7.35 -2.02 -27.91
N HIS A 43 6.21 -1.73 -27.30
CA HIS A 43 5.48 -0.49 -27.46
C HIS A 43 5.96 0.55 -26.45
N ALA A 44 6.81 1.48 -26.91
CA ALA A 44 7.35 2.62 -26.16
C ALA A 44 6.29 3.58 -25.57
N ASN A 45 5.00 3.24 -25.67
CA ASN A 45 3.88 4.05 -25.20
C ASN A 45 3.11 3.40 -24.04
N GLN A 46 3.62 2.30 -23.45
CA GLN A 46 3.05 1.75 -22.22
C GLN A 46 3.66 2.47 -21.02
N ALA A 47 2.81 2.98 -20.13
CA ALA A 47 3.26 3.55 -18.87
C ALA A 47 3.99 2.47 -18.06
N GLN A 48 5.16 2.80 -17.54
CA GLN A 48 5.90 1.88 -16.68
C GLN A 48 5.20 1.77 -15.33
N HIS A 49 5.04 0.54 -14.83
CA HIS A 49 4.38 0.24 -13.56
C HIS A 49 5.37 -0.34 -12.55
N VAL A 50 5.18 0.01 -11.28
CA VAL A 50 5.84 -0.61 -10.14
C VAL A 50 4.85 -1.56 -9.47
N PHE A 51 5.31 -2.76 -9.16
CA PHE A 51 4.56 -3.80 -8.47
C PHE A 51 5.20 -4.04 -7.12
N ILE A 52 4.37 -4.15 -6.09
CA ILE A 52 4.77 -4.59 -4.76
C ILE A 52 4.11 -5.93 -4.48
N VAL A 53 4.88 -6.84 -3.88
CA VAL A 53 4.41 -8.19 -3.55
C VAL A 53 4.72 -8.49 -2.08
N GLN A 54 3.75 -9.08 -1.39
CA GLN A 54 3.90 -9.69 -0.08
C GLN A 54 3.82 -11.21 -0.23
N GLY A 55 4.77 -11.92 0.36
CA GLY A 55 4.93 -13.36 0.28
C GLY A 55 5.95 -13.78 -0.78
N GLY A 56 6.13 -15.10 -0.93
CA GLY A 56 7.01 -15.66 -1.94
C GLY A 56 6.42 -15.47 -3.34
N LEU A 57 7.26 -15.18 -4.34
CA LEU A 57 6.81 -15.06 -5.75
C LEU A 57 6.25 -16.38 -6.32
N SER A 58 6.60 -17.51 -5.71
CA SER A 58 6.07 -18.84 -6.04
C SER A 58 4.84 -19.23 -5.21
N ASP A 59 4.44 -18.40 -4.24
CA ASP A 59 3.26 -18.63 -3.42
C ASP A 59 2.00 -18.13 -4.17
N PRO A 60 1.05 -19.01 -4.53
CA PRO A 60 -0.17 -18.61 -5.23
C PRO A 60 -1.07 -17.68 -4.40
N ALA A 61 -0.90 -17.64 -3.07
CA ALA A 61 -1.63 -16.75 -2.18
C ALA A 61 -0.93 -15.39 -1.96
N HIS A 62 0.09 -15.06 -2.77
CA HIS A 62 0.78 -13.78 -2.67
C HIS A 62 -0.18 -12.59 -2.85
N LEU A 63 -0.01 -11.56 -2.03
CA LEU A 63 -0.73 -10.31 -2.21
C LEU A 63 0.12 -9.39 -3.08
N ARG A 64 -0.51 -8.74 -4.05
CA ARG A 64 0.19 -7.79 -4.93
C ARG A 64 -0.62 -6.53 -5.14
N ALA A 65 0.08 -5.42 -5.29
CA ALA A 65 -0.48 -4.15 -5.71
C ALA A 65 0.44 -3.49 -6.75
N GLN A 66 -0.12 -2.58 -7.54
CA GLN A 66 0.61 -1.89 -8.60
C GLN A 66 0.23 -0.43 -8.69
N MET A 67 1.15 0.40 -9.18
CA MET A 67 0.89 1.79 -9.56
C MET A 67 1.82 2.25 -10.69
N PRO A 68 1.50 3.32 -11.43
CA PRO A 68 2.42 3.88 -12.40
C PRO A 68 3.72 4.36 -11.73
N ALA A 69 4.87 4.01 -12.28
CA ALA A 69 6.18 4.42 -11.79
C ALA A 69 6.34 5.95 -11.79
N ALA A 70 5.80 6.61 -12.81
CA ALA A 70 5.76 8.06 -12.90
C ALA A 70 4.95 8.69 -11.75
N GLN A 71 3.86 8.06 -11.33
CA GLN A 71 3.07 8.52 -10.18
C GLN A 71 3.87 8.34 -8.89
N ALA A 72 4.52 7.20 -8.70
CA ALA A 72 5.25 6.90 -7.48
C ALA A 72 6.40 7.89 -7.19
N ILE A 73 7.10 8.41 -8.23
CA ILE A 73 8.12 9.46 -8.05
C ILE A 73 7.54 10.88 -8.00
N ALA A 74 6.34 11.11 -8.55
CA ALA A 74 5.73 12.44 -8.65
C ALA A 74 4.87 12.77 -7.42
N THR A 75 4.35 11.77 -6.71
CA THR A 75 3.58 11.98 -5.49
C THR A 75 4.50 12.43 -4.36
N PRO A 76 4.29 13.63 -3.78
CA PRO A 76 5.08 14.08 -2.66
C PRO A 76 4.95 13.15 -1.45
N VAL A 77 6.04 13.06 -0.69
CA VAL A 77 6.09 12.29 0.56
C VAL A 77 4.96 12.67 1.52
N GLU A 78 4.72 13.97 1.70
CA GLU A 78 3.66 14.47 2.59
C GLU A 78 2.26 14.00 2.16
N THR A 79 1.97 14.00 0.85
CA THR A 79 0.69 13.50 0.32
C THR A 79 0.50 12.03 0.63
N SER A 80 1.54 11.21 0.41
CA SER A 80 1.50 9.78 0.71
C SER A 80 1.24 9.51 2.19
N PHE A 81 1.89 10.25 3.09
CA PHE A 81 1.68 10.11 4.54
C PHE A 81 0.28 10.57 4.97
N ARG A 82 -0.25 11.64 4.37
CA ARG A 82 -1.62 12.10 4.65
C ARG A 82 -2.64 11.04 4.27
N GLU A 83 -2.49 10.42 3.10
CA GLU A 83 -3.36 9.34 2.64
C GLU A 83 -3.23 8.11 3.55
N LEU A 84 -2.01 7.73 3.90
CA LEU A 84 -1.75 6.63 4.82
C LEU A 84 -2.45 6.84 6.17
N ALA A 85 -2.34 8.02 6.77
CA ALA A 85 -2.99 8.36 8.03
C ALA A 85 -4.53 8.27 7.94
N LEU A 86 -5.12 8.60 6.78
CA LEU A 86 -6.56 8.46 6.55
C LEU A 86 -6.98 6.99 6.44
N LEU A 87 -6.16 6.15 5.78
CA LEU A 87 -6.40 4.71 5.66
C LEU A 87 -6.31 4.00 7.01
N GLU A 88 -5.32 4.35 7.83
CA GLU A 88 -5.17 3.80 9.19
C GLU A 88 -6.38 4.15 10.07
N GLN A 89 -6.82 5.41 10.07
CA GLN A 89 -8.01 5.84 10.83
C GLN A 89 -9.26 5.06 10.44
N ARG A 90 -9.49 4.83 9.14
CA ARG A 90 -10.61 4.02 8.66
C ARG A 90 -10.51 2.57 9.14
N THR A 91 -9.32 1.98 9.05
CA THR A 91 -9.07 0.59 9.45
C THR A 91 -9.33 0.40 10.95
N LEU A 92 -8.90 1.34 11.79
CA LEU A 92 -9.17 1.32 13.23
C LEU A 92 -10.67 1.44 13.55
N ALA A 93 -11.37 2.35 12.88
CA ALA A 93 -12.81 2.54 13.07
C ALA A 93 -13.60 1.27 12.72
N THR A 94 -13.26 0.61 11.60
CA THR A 94 -13.92 -0.62 11.16
C THR A 94 -13.65 -1.80 12.10
N GLN A 95 -12.43 -1.96 12.61
CA GLN A 95 -12.11 -3.02 13.58
C GLN A 95 -12.88 -2.87 14.90
N GLY A 96 -13.02 -1.64 15.40
CA GLY A 96 -13.81 -1.37 16.61
C GLY A 96 -15.28 -1.76 16.48
N GLN A 97 -15.90 -1.54 15.32
CA GLN A 97 -17.29 -1.93 15.07
C GLN A 97 -17.47 -3.45 14.99
N GLN A 98 -16.55 -4.18 14.36
CA GLN A 98 -16.63 -5.64 14.27
C GLN A 98 -16.52 -6.33 15.64
N ALA A 99 -15.71 -5.79 16.56
CA ALA A 99 -15.60 -6.35 17.91
C ALA A 99 -16.91 -6.22 18.69
N VAL A 100 -17.60 -5.08 18.59
CA VAL A 100 -18.87 -4.84 19.29
C VAL A 100 -19.99 -5.74 18.74
N THR A 101 -20.06 -5.94 17.42
CA THR A 101 -21.08 -6.82 16.82
C THR A 101 -20.87 -8.29 17.22
N GLN A 102 -19.63 -8.78 17.23
CA GLN A 102 -19.33 -10.16 17.65
C GLN A 102 -19.73 -10.43 19.12
N GLN A 103 -19.49 -9.48 20.02
CA GLN A 103 -19.92 -9.60 21.41
C GLN A 103 -21.45 -9.62 21.57
N GLN A 104 -22.16 -8.85 20.74
CA GLN A 104 -23.63 -8.87 20.74
C GLN A 104 -24.18 -10.20 20.21
N ASP A 105 -23.62 -10.72 19.12
CA ASP A 105 -24.03 -12.03 18.58
C ASP A 105 -23.78 -13.19 19.54
N GLU A 106 -22.65 -13.19 20.27
CA GLU A 106 -22.39 -14.21 21.30
C GLU A 106 -23.36 -14.10 22.48
N HIS A 107 -23.63 -12.90 22.98
CA HIS A 107 -24.60 -12.72 24.07
C HIS A 107 -26.02 -13.14 23.65
N VAL A 108 -26.44 -12.81 22.43
CA VAL A 108 -27.76 -13.19 21.93
C VAL A 108 -27.87 -14.71 21.77
N LYS A 109 -26.83 -15.38 21.26
CA LYS A 109 -26.81 -16.85 21.15
C LYS A 109 -26.78 -17.54 22.51
N ALA A 110 -26.07 -17.00 23.50
CA ALA A 110 -26.03 -17.54 24.85
C ALA A 110 -27.40 -17.39 25.56
N ALA A 111 -28.08 -16.26 25.37
CA ALA A 111 -29.40 -15.99 25.95
C ALA A 111 -30.51 -16.88 25.35
N HIS A 112 -30.37 -17.35 24.11
CA HIS A 112 -31.34 -18.22 23.45
C HIS A 112 -31.20 -19.73 23.76
N ARG A 113 -30.21 -20.13 24.57
CA ARG A 113 -29.92 -21.54 24.90
C ARG A 113 -30.44 -21.98 26.30
N VAL A 114 -31.33 -21.22 26.93
CA VAL A 114 -31.92 -21.52 28.25
C VAL A 114 -33.40 -21.82 28.10
#